data_AF-A0A1G2YJ93-F1
#
_entry.id   AF-A0A1G2YJ93-F1
#
_cell.length_a   1.000
_cell.length_b   1.000
_cell.length_c   1.000
_cell.angle_alpha   90.00
_cell.angle_beta   90.00
_cell.angle_gamma   90.00
#
_symmetry.space_group_name_H-M   'P 1'
#
loop_
_entity.id
_entity.type
_entity.pdbx_description
1 polymer ?
#
loop_
_entity_poly.entity_id
_entity_poly.type
_entity_poly.pdbx_seq_one_letter_code
_entity_poly.pdbx_strand_id
1 'polypeptide(L)'
;MTSSILYAGDTSLKTAAAYLAGVLHSADISFDYIPSAERFQNKFLAEYKLIILSDYPSVNFKPAQLASIASLVKQGTGLLMIGGWESFTGSGGGYNDTILCEVLPVTMQRNDDRVNSACPCLIEKACEHPILDSLPWTVSTPAIAGYNRFSAKSSALPLLFARRFNVSRSATGFDFKPAPKDPLLVAGTYGSGRVVAYAGDLAPHWVGGFADWGQTRINVCAPNADPVEIGTDYAQFVTQLVKWTANLNS
;
A
#
# COMPACT_ATOMS: atom_id res chain seq x y z
N MET A 1 10.06 23.15 -9.24
CA MET A 1 10.07 21.79 -9.84
C MET A 1 8.71 21.18 -9.54
N THR A 2 8.00 20.66 -10.54
CA THR A 2 6.71 19.97 -10.33
C THR A 2 6.97 18.60 -9.72
N SER A 3 6.30 18.28 -8.62
CA SER A 3 6.41 16.98 -7.94
C SER A 3 6.01 15.84 -8.87
N SER A 4 6.72 14.71 -8.79
CA SER A 4 6.48 13.57 -9.68
C SER A 4 5.33 12.66 -9.20
N ILE A 5 5.06 12.68 -7.90
CA ILE A 5 4.08 11.82 -7.23
C ILE A 5 3.08 12.67 -6.45
N LEU A 6 1.83 12.24 -6.41
CA LEU A 6 0.84 12.71 -5.47
C LEU A 6 0.60 11.64 -4.40
N TYR A 7 0.73 12.00 -3.14
CA TYR A 7 0.47 11.12 -2.00
C TYR A 7 -0.65 11.69 -1.13
N ALA A 8 -1.76 10.96 -1.03
CA ALA A 8 -2.91 11.35 -0.22
C ALA A 8 -3.19 10.35 0.90
N GLY A 9 -3.29 10.88 2.12
CA GLY A 9 -3.79 10.20 3.32
C GLY A 9 -2.76 9.93 4.42
N ASP A 10 -2.89 8.81 5.12
CA ASP A 10 -2.15 8.42 6.33
C ASP A 10 -2.11 9.52 7.42
N THR A 11 -3.26 10.17 7.64
CA THR A 11 -3.52 11.22 8.64
C THR A 11 -2.75 12.52 8.40
N SER A 12 -1.44 12.53 8.65
CA SER A 12 -0.56 13.71 8.53
C SER A 12 0.91 13.31 8.47
N LEU A 13 1.78 14.18 7.92
CA LEU A 13 3.24 13.99 7.91
C LEU A 13 3.86 13.92 9.32
N LYS A 14 3.13 14.33 10.36
CA LYS A 14 3.54 14.25 11.76
C LYS A 14 3.14 12.93 12.44
N THR A 15 2.60 11.99 11.66
CA THR A 15 2.03 10.73 12.14
C THR A 15 2.31 9.60 11.14
N ALA A 16 1.32 8.79 10.78
CA ALA A 16 1.47 7.64 9.88
C ALA A 16 2.11 8.01 8.53
N ALA A 17 1.76 9.17 7.95
CA ALA A 17 2.30 9.54 6.65
C ALA A 17 3.81 9.75 6.62
N ALA A 18 4.45 9.96 7.79
CA ALA A 18 5.89 10.12 7.92
C ALA A 18 6.68 8.91 7.40
N TYR A 19 6.11 7.70 7.49
CA TYR A 19 6.75 6.45 7.08
C TYR A 19 7.02 6.45 5.56
N LEU A 20 5.95 6.55 4.76
CA LEU A 20 6.09 6.58 3.30
C LEU A 20 6.80 7.85 2.84
N ALA A 21 6.45 9.02 3.39
CA ALA A 21 7.08 10.29 3.02
C ALA A 21 8.60 10.24 3.24
N GLY A 22 9.05 9.69 4.37
CA GLY A 22 10.46 9.51 4.68
C GLY A 22 11.18 8.63 3.66
N VAL A 23 10.58 7.48 3.29
CA VAL A 23 11.16 6.59 2.26
C VAL A 23 11.25 7.30 0.91
N LEU A 24 10.17 7.96 0.47
CA LEU A 24 10.16 8.73 -0.79
C LEU A 24 11.28 9.78 -0.81
N HIS A 25 11.42 10.53 0.28
CA HIS A 25 12.47 11.53 0.40
C HIS A 25 13.87 10.91 0.37
N SER A 26 14.11 9.82 1.10
CA SER A 26 15.41 9.13 1.11
C SER A 26 15.80 8.52 -0.24
N ALA A 27 14.83 8.28 -1.11
CA ALA A 27 15.01 7.77 -2.46
C ALA A 27 15.06 8.87 -3.53
N ASP A 28 15.17 10.14 -3.13
CA ASP A 28 15.16 11.34 -3.99
C ASP A 28 13.89 11.48 -4.86
N ILE A 29 12.75 10.99 -4.36
CA ILE A 29 11.47 11.05 -5.04
C ILE A 29 10.67 12.25 -4.54
N SER A 30 10.40 13.20 -5.43
CA SER A 30 9.58 14.38 -5.12
C SER A 30 8.09 14.06 -5.11
N PHE A 31 7.38 14.54 -4.10
CA PHE A 31 5.96 14.32 -3.92
C PHE A 31 5.22 15.57 -3.44
N ASP A 32 3.97 15.70 -3.88
CA ASP A 32 2.96 16.54 -3.24
C ASP A 32 2.17 15.69 -2.24
N TYR A 33 1.73 16.30 -1.14
CA TYR A 33 1.02 15.61 -0.06
C TYR A 33 -0.36 16.21 0.24
N ILE A 34 -1.33 15.34 0.55
CA ILE A 34 -2.67 15.70 1.04
C ILE A 34 -2.95 14.92 2.34
N PRO A 35 -3.16 15.60 3.49
CA PRO A 35 -3.60 14.94 4.72
C PRO A 35 -4.99 14.30 4.62
N SER A 36 -5.27 13.23 5.39
CA SER A 36 -6.58 12.54 5.37
C SER A 36 -7.77 13.44 5.69
N ALA A 37 -7.57 14.46 6.52
CA ALA A 37 -8.62 15.40 6.89
C ALA A 37 -8.96 16.43 5.78
N GLU A 38 -8.10 16.58 4.77
CA GLU A 38 -8.27 17.56 3.71
C GLU A 38 -9.01 17.00 2.50
N ARG A 39 -9.95 17.80 1.95
CA ARG A 39 -10.66 17.46 0.72
C ARG A 39 -9.76 17.55 -0.49
N PHE A 40 -9.98 16.66 -1.46
CA PHE A 40 -9.22 16.64 -2.69
C PHE A 40 -9.50 17.90 -3.53
N GLN A 41 -8.45 18.59 -3.95
CA GLN A 41 -8.53 19.85 -4.71
C GLN A 41 -8.20 19.60 -6.18
N ASN A 42 -8.89 20.32 -7.09
CA ASN A 42 -8.68 20.14 -8.54
C ASN A 42 -7.26 20.47 -9.03
N LYS A 43 -6.47 21.22 -8.26
CA LYS A 43 -5.04 21.47 -8.57
C LYS A 43 -4.22 20.17 -8.66
N PHE A 44 -4.68 19.12 -7.98
CA PHE A 44 -4.06 17.80 -7.96
C PHE A 44 -4.52 16.89 -9.10
N LEU A 45 -5.32 17.39 -10.05
CA LEU A 45 -5.60 16.72 -11.33
C LEU A 45 -4.53 17.03 -12.41
N ALA A 46 -3.33 17.39 -11.97
CA ALA A 46 -2.17 17.56 -12.83
C ALA A 46 -1.62 16.19 -13.27
N GLU A 47 -0.74 16.20 -14.29
CA GLU A 47 -0.10 14.99 -14.79
C GLU A 47 1.02 14.51 -13.84
N TYR A 48 0.64 13.71 -12.84
CA TYR A 48 1.59 12.98 -11.98
C TYR A 48 2.03 11.67 -12.65
N LYS A 49 3.23 11.20 -12.31
CA LYS A 49 3.69 9.85 -12.68
C LYS A 49 3.01 8.77 -11.85
N LEU A 50 2.66 9.08 -10.60
CA LEU A 50 1.96 8.19 -9.69
C LEU A 50 1.02 8.97 -8.77
N ILE A 51 -0.17 8.41 -8.56
CA ILE A 51 -1.08 8.80 -7.48
C ILE A 51 -1.11 7.67 -6.45
N ILE A 52 -0.84 8.00 -5.19
CA ILE A 52 -0.86 7.07 -4.06
C ILE A 52 -2.05 7.45 -3.16
N LEU A 53 -2.92 6.47 -2.89
CA LEU A 53 -4.03 6.57 -1.95
C LEU A 53 -3.77 5.58 -0.79
N SER A 54 -3.61 6.09 0.44
CA SER A 54 -3.36 5.29 1.64
C SER A 54 -4.11 5.92 2.81
N ASP A 55 -5.06 5.22 3.43
CA ASP A 55 -5.97 5.79 4.44
C ASP A 55 -6.50 7.19 4.06
N TYR A 56 -6.98 7.30 2.82
CA TYR A 56 -7.60 8.51 2.29
C TYR A 56 -9.05 8.19 1.92
N PRO A 57 -10.05 8.60 2.73
CA PRO A 57 -11.44 8.28 2.49
C PRO A 57 -11.96 8.72 1.12
N SER A 58 -12.74 7.87 0.44
CA SER A 58 -13.36 8.22 -0.86
C SER A 58 -14.29 9.44 -0.76
N VAL A 59 -14.88 9.69 0.42
CA VAL A 59 -15.73 10.86 0.69
C VAL A 59 -14.98 12.18 0.51
N ASN A 60 -13.64 12.18 0.52
CA ASN A 60 -12.84 13.37 0.26
C ASN A 60 -12.86 13.79 -1.22
N PHE A 61 -13.29 12.91 -2.12
CA PHE A 61 -13.43 13.19 -3.54
C PHE A 61 -14.86 13.50 -3.93
N LYS A 62 -15.00 14.32 -4.97
CA LYS A 62 -16.20 14.35 -5.80
C LYS A 62 -16.14 13.22 -6.83
N PRO A 63 -17.26 12.63 -7.26
CA PRO A 63 -17.28 11.60 -8.30
C PRO A 63 -16.54 12.00 -9.58
N ALA A 64 -16.67 13.27 -10.00
CA ALA A 64 -15.96 13.80 -11.17
C ALA A 64 -14.42 13.80 -11.01
N GLN A 65 -13.90 13.97 -9.78
CA GLN A 65 -12.46 13.93 -9.53
C GLN A 65 -11.93 12.49 -9.64
N LEU A 66 -12.66 11.50 -9.12
CA LEU A 66 -12.30 10.09 -9.29
C LEU A 66 -12.38 9.66 -10.76
N ALA A 67 -13.36 10.16 -11.52
CA ALA A 67 -13.43 9.93 -12.97
C ALA A 67 -12.23 10.52 -13.71
N SER A 68 -11.78 11.72 -13.32
CA SER A 68 -10.56 12.33 -13.87
C SER A 68 -9.32 11.51 -13.52
N ILE A 69 -9.18 11.03 -12.28
CA ILE A 69 -8.09 10.13 -11.87
C ILE A 69 -8.10 8.85 -12.72
N ALA A 70 -9.26 8.22 -12.89
CA ALA A 70 -9.39 7.05 -13.75
C ALA A 70 -8.95 7.33 -15.19
N SER A 71 -9.27 8.52 -15.73
CA SER A 71 -8.82 8.94 -17.06
C SER A 71 -7.31 9.14 -17.14
N LEU A 72 -6.69 9.77 -16.14
CA LEU A 72 -5.23 9.94 -16.07
C LEU A 72 -4.53 8.58 -16.00
N VAL A 73 -5.05 7.65 -15.19
CA VAL A 73 -4.51 6.29 -15.09
C VAL A 73 -4.61 5.58 -16.44
N LYS A 74 -5.78 5.67 -17.09
CA LYS A 74 -5.96 5.10 -18.44
C LYS A 74 -4.95 5.61 -19.46
N GLN A 75 -4.49 6.86 -19.31
CA GLN A 75 -3.53 7.52 -20.20
C GLN A 75 -2.06 7.23 -19.84
N GLY A 76 -1.77 6.67 -18.66
CA GLY A 76 -0.42 6.25 -18.29
C GLY A 76 0.04 6.60 -16.89
N THR A 77 -0.72 7.42 -16.13
CA THR A 77 -0.41 7.68 -14.72
C THR A 77 -0.51 6.39 -13.91
N GLY A 78 0.48 6.11 -13.05
CA GLY A 78 0.40 5.00 -12.12
C GLY A 78 -0.66 5.25 -11.03
N LEU A 79 -1.27 4.19 -10.52
CA LEU A 79 -2.12 4.25 -9.33
C LEU A 79 -1.70 3.17 -8.32
N LEU A 80 -1.41 3.60 -7.10
CA LEU A 80 -1.13 2.73 -5.97
C LEU A 80 -2.19 2.96 -4.88
N MET A 81 -2.93 1.91 -4.52
CA MET A 81 -3.76 1.91 -3.32
C MET A 81 -3.11 1.02 -2.25
N ILE A 82 -2.87 1.61 -1.08
CA ILE A 82 -2.32 0.94 0.11
C ILE A 82 -3.46 0.73 1.10
N GLY A 83 -3.44 -0.39 1.80
CA GLY A 83 -4.47 -0.80 2.74
C GLY A 83 -4.41 -0.02 4.04
N GLY A 84 -5.53 -0.08 4.75
CA GLY A 84 -5.80 0.70 5.93
C GLY A 84 -7.29 0.70 6.24
N TRP A 85 -7.68 1.31 7.34
CA TRP A 85 -9.10 1.35 7.72
C TRP A 85 -9.93 2.25 6.81
N GLU A 86 -9.32 3.28 6.22
CA GLU A 86 -9.96 4.25 5.31
C GLU A 86 -9.57 4.00 3.83
N SER A 87 -9.05 2.80 3.53
CA SER A 87 -8.78 2.31 2.18
C SER A 87 -9.75 1.21 1.76
N PHE A 88 -9.81 0.92 0.45
CA PHE A 88 -10.70 -0.09 -0.15
C PHE A 88 -12.16 0.09 0.32
N THR A 89 -12.80 -0.98 0.83
CA THR A 89 -14.11 -0.86 1.50
C THR A 89 -13.90 -0.25 2.88
N GLY A 90 -13.07 -0.90 3.69
CA GLY A 90 -12.66 -0.44 5.00
C GLY A 90 -13.80 -0.12 5.95
N SER A 91 -13.47 0.66 6.98
CA SER A 91 -14.39 1.37 7.86
C SER A 91 -14.25 2.87 7.61
N GLY A 92 -14.78 3.32 6.48
CA GLY A 92 -14.67 4.73 6.04
C GLY A 92 -13.97 4.91 4.69
N GLY A 93 -13.45 3.82 4.09
CA GLY A 93 -12.83 3.87 2.77
C GLY A 93 -13.83 4.14 1.64
N GLY A 94 -14.82 3.25 1.47
CA GLY A 94 -15.95 3.46 0.54
C GLY A 94 -15.61 3.43 -0.96
N TYR A 95 -14.44 2.93 -1.35
CA TYR A 95 -14.03 2.87 -2.76
C TYR A 95 -14.76 1.81 -3.57
N ASN A 96 -15.39 0.84 -2.91
CA ASN A 96 -16.16 -0.23 -3.54
C ASN A 96 -17.40 0.29 -4.30
N ASP A 97 -17.88 1.50 -3.98
CA ASP A 97 -18.99 2.19 -4.67
C ASP A 97 -18.49 3.39 -5.50
N THR A 98 -17.30 3.29 -6.08
CA THR A 98 -16.70 4.34 -6.92
C THR A 98 -16.16 3.77 -8.22
N ILE A 99 -15.86 4.65 -9.19
CA ILE A 99 -15.23 4.25 -10.46
C ILE A 99 -13.87 3.56 -10.28
N LEU A 100 -13.19 3.74 -9.13
CA LEU A 100 -11.94 3.03 -8.86
C LEU A 100 -12.13 1.53 -8.67
N CYS A 101 -13.35 1.03 -8.45
CA CYS A 101 -13.63 -0.40 -8.45
C CYS A 101 -13.36 -1.04 -9.82
N GLU A 102 -13.49 -0.29 -10.92
CA GLU A 102 -13.15 -0.73 -12.26
C GLU A 102 -11.64 -0.65 -12.53
N VAL A 103 -10.99 0.40 -12.02
CA VAL A 103 -9.56 0.70 -12.24
C VAL A 103 -8.64 -0.24 -11.48
N LEU A 104 -8.94 -0.55 -10.21
CA LEU A 104 -8.07 -1.35 -9.35
C LEU A 104 -8.02 -2.82 -9.84
N PRO A 105 -6.89 -3.53 -9.67
CA PRO A 105 -6.71 -4.91 -10.12
C PRO A 105 -7.41 -5.95 -9.21
N VAL A 106 -8.26 -5.49 -8.30
CA VAL A 106 -8.89 -6.32 -7.26
C VAL A 106 -10.40 -6.08 -7.22
N THR A 107 -11.11 -7.07 -6.71
CA THR A 107 -12.53 -6.98 -6.38
C THR A 107 -12.65 -6.78 -4.87
N MET A 108 -13.03 -5.56 -4.47
CA MET A 108 -13.28 -5.20 -3.07
C MET A 108 -14.52 -5.91 -2.52
N GLN A 109 -14.60 -6.06 -1.20
CA GLN A 109 -15.79 -6.60 -0.55
C GLN A 109 -16.95 -5.60 -0.61
N ARG A 110 -18.16 -6.09 -0.37
CA ARG A 110 -19.33 -5.21 -0.20
C ARG A 110 -19.45 -4.66 1.23
N ASN A 111 -18.94 -5.40 2.20
CA ASN A 111 -19.00 -5.10 3.63
C ASN A 111 -17.58 -4.85 4.18
N ASP A 112 -17.48 -4.57 5.48
CA ASP A 112 -16.20 -4.40 6.20
C ASP A 112 -15.20 -5.50 5.80
N ASP A 113 -14.10 -5.07 5.19
CA ASP A 113 -13.04 -5.94 4.68
C ASP A 113 -11.82 -5.99 5.62
N ARG A 114 -11.87 -5.31 6.77
CA ARG A 114 -10.73 -5.23 7.68
C ARG A 114 -10.47 -6.59 8.34
N VAL A 115 -9.23 -7.05 8.23
CA VAL A 115 -8.74 -8.25 8.92
C VAL A 115 -7.61 -7.84 9.85
N ASN A 116 -7.94 -7.69 11.13
CA ASN A 116 -6.94 -7.48 12.18
C ASN A 116 -6.35 -8.83 12.62
N SER A 117 -5.03 -8.91 12.74
CA SER A 117 -4.31 -10.13 13.13
C SER A 117 -3.44 -9.89 14.36
N ALA A 118 -3.93 -10.31 15.52
CA ALA A 118 -3.14 -10.33 16.76
C ALA A 118 -2.13 -11.50 16.80
N CYS A 119 -2.41 -12.57 16.05
CA CYS A 119 -1.47 -13.67 15.83
C CYS A 119 -0.61 -13.41 14.57
N PRO A 120 0.49 -14.16 14.37
CA PRO A 120 1.36 -13.97 13.21
C PRO A 120 0.59 -14.03 11.89
N CYS A 121 0.84 -13.03 11.05
CA CYS A 121 0.37 -12.97 9.67
C CYS A 121 1.59 -12.75 8.77
N LEU A 122 2.08 -13.82 8.15
CA LEU A 122 3.30 -13.81 7.35
C LEU A 122 3.01 -13.48 5.89
N ILE A 123 3.99 -12.85 5.22
CA ILE A 123 3.91 -12.54 3.79
C ILE A 123 4.50 -13.69 2.97
N GLU A 124 3.72 -14.26 2.05
CA GLU A 124 4.16 -15.30 1.11
C GLU A 124 4.39 -14.70 -0.29
N LYS A 125 5.60 -14.85 -0.83
CA LYS A 125 5.92 -14.52 -2.22
C LYS A 125 5.30 -15.53 -3.18
N ALA A 126 4.59 -15.05 -4.20
CA ALA A 126 3.92 -15.90 -5.19
C ALA A 126 4.76 -16.14 -6.45
N CYS A 127 5.49 -15.13 -6.91
CA CYS A 127 6.25 -15.15 -8.16
C CYS A 127 7.40 -14.14 -8.13
N GLU A 128 8.28 -14.24 -9.12
CA GLU A 128 9.31 -13.23 -9.39
C GLU A 128 8.70 -11.99 -10.04
N HIS A 129 9.12 -10.81 -9.59
CA HIS A 129 8.63 -9.53 -10.10
C HIS A 129 9.61 -8.41 -9.70
N PRO A 130 9.79 -7.35 -10.52
CA PRO A 130 10.70 -6.25 -10.19
C PRO A 130 10.39 -5.50 -8.88
N ILE A 131 9.17 -5.59 -8.36
CA ILE A 131 8.82 -5.02 -7.03
C ILE A 131 9.45 -5.83 -5.88
N LEU A 132 9.68 -7.13 -6.13
CA LEU A 132 10.05 -8.12 -5.13
C LEU A 132 11.51 -8.56 -5.28
N ASP A 133 12.26 -7.93 -6.18
CA ASP A 133 13.59 -8.36 -6.56
C ASP A 133 14.60 -8.05 -5.45
N SER A 134 15.62 -8.90 -5.35
CA SER A 134 16.73 -8.73 -4.41
C SER A 134 16.30 -8.47 -2.95
N LEU A 135 15.22 -9.14 -2.50
CA LEU A 135 14.66 -9.06 -1.15
C LEU A 135 14.55 -10.46 -0.52
N PRO A 136 14.83 -10.64 0.79
CA PRO A 136 15.02 -11.95 1.42
C PRO A 136 13.71 -12.64 1.85
N TRP A 137 12.68 -12.67 0.99
CA TRP A 137 11.33 -13.17 1.31
C TRP A 137 11.27 -14.57 1.95
N THR A 138 12.23 -15.45 1.63
CA THR A 138 12.29 -16.84 2.12
C THR A 138 13.22 -17.02 3.32
N VAL A 139 14.24 -16.18 3.47
CA VAL A 139 15.24 -16.28 4.56
C VAL A 139 14.82 -15.44 5.76
N SER A 140 14.19 -14.30 5.52
CA SER A 140 13.64 -13.40 6.51
C SER A 140 12.22 -13.05 6.08
N THR A 141 11.26 -13.89 6.41
CA THR A 141 9.85 -13.67 6.04
C THR A 141 9.23 -12.60 6.94
N PRO A 142 8.78 -11.45 6.39
CA PRO A 142 8.18 -10.41 7.21
C PRO A 142 6.76 -10.77 7.67
N ALA A 143 6.33 -10.10 8.74
CA ALA A 143 5.01 -10.24 9.31
C ALA A 143 4.28 -8.89 9.36
N ILE A 144 2.99 -8.90 9.06
CA ILE A 144 2.07 -7.76 9.18
C ILE A 144 1.07 -8.01 10.31
N ALA A 145 0.37 -6.96 10.74
CA ALA A 145 -0.63 -7.02 11.81
C ALA A 145 -2.07 -6.90 11.31
N GLY A 146 -2.27 -6.62 10.02
CA GLY A 146 -3.60 -6.63 9.41
C GLY A 146 -3.57 -6.24 7.94
N TYR A 147 -4.75 -6.33 7.30
CA TYR A 147 -4.94 -6.04 5.88
C TYR A 147 -6.43 -5.90 5.54
N ASN A 148 -6.75 -5.31 4.40
CA ASN A 148 -8.06 -5.38 3.78
C ASN A 148 -8.21 -6.67 2.96
N ARG A 149 -9.27 -7.46 3.18
CA ARG A 149 -9.53 -8.67 2.37
C ARG A 149 -10.16 -8.29 1.04
N PHE A 150 -9.55 -8.71 -0.07
CA PHE A 150 -10.14 -8.66 -1.41
C PHE A 150 -9.78 -9.90 -2.23
N SER A 151 -10.33 -10.03 -3.43
CA SER A 151 -9.87 -11.01 -4.42
C SER A 151 -9.18 -10.33 -5.60
N ALA A 152 -8.20 -10.99 -6.23
CA ALA A 152 -7.62 -10.49 -7.47
C ALA A 152 -8.60 -10.67 -8.64
N LYS A 153 -8.65 -9.71 -9.56
CA LYS A 153 -9.36 -9.87 -10.84
C LYS A 153 -8.63 -10.91 -11.70
N SER A 154 -9.35 -11.55 -12.62
CA SER A 154 -8.80 -12.62 -13.48
C SER A 154 -7.63 -12.18 -14.37
N SER A 155 -7.58 -10.89 -14.75
CA SER A 155 -6.51 -10.30 -15.56
C SER A 155 -5.35 -9.74 -14.73
N ALA A 156 -5.42 -9.83 -13.41
CA ALA A 156 -4.41 -9.28 -12.51
C ALA A 156 -3.41 -10.34 -12.05
N LEU A 157 -2.25 -9.89 -11.59
CA LEU A 157 -1.15 -10.72 -11.12
C LEU A 157 -0.96 -10.56 -9.60
N PRO A 158 -1.39 -11.54 -8.78
CA PRO A 158 -1.05 -11.58 -7.37
C PRO A 158 0.45 -11.87 -7.18
N LEU A 159 1.14 -10.98 -6.48
CA LEU A 159 2.58 -11.02 -6.21
C LEU A 159 2.88 -11.53 -4.81
N LEU A 160 2.09 -11.10 -3.83
CA LEU A 160 2.22 -11.47 -2.42
C LEU A 160 0.87 -11.95 -1.87
N PHE A 161 0.90 -12.85 -0.90
CA PHE A 161 -0.24 -13.28 -0.12
C PHE A 161 0.01 -13.09 1.38
N ALA A 162 -1.05 -12.81 2.14
CA ALA A 162 -1.03 -12.80 3.59
C ALA A 162 -1.49 -14.17 4.11
N ARG A 163 -0.65 -14.82 4.94
CA ARG A 163 -1.02 -16.06 5.64
C ARG A 163 -1.08 -15.83 7.14
N ARG A 164 -2.29 -15.85 7.68
CA ARG A 164 -2.55 -15.84 9.12
C ARG A 164 -2.28 -17.22 9.74
N PHE A 165 -1.84 -17.23 10.99
CA PHE A 165 -1.68 -18.42 11.80
C PHE A 165 -2.51 -18.31 13.08
N ASN A 166 -3.19 -19.38 13.46
CA ASN A 166 -3.71 -19.54 14.81
C ASN A 166 -2.59 -20.14 15.68
N VAL A 167 -2.34 -19.54 16.83
CA VAL A 167 -1.31 -20.00 17.76
C VAL A 167 -1.96 -20.51 19.04
N SER A 168 -1.64 -21.73 19.44
CA SER A 168 -2.03 -22.30 20.73
C SER A 168 -0.79 -22.70 21.52
N ARG A 169 -0.86 -22.64 22.84
CA ARG A 169 0.21 -23.12 23.73
C ARG A 169 -0.07 -24.56 24.13
N SER A 170 0.92 -25.43 23.95
CA SER A 170 0.95 -26.78 24.51
C SER A 170 1.88 -26.83 25.72
N ALA A 171 1.98 -27.99 26.39
CA ALA A 171 2.88 -28.17 27.53
C ALA A 171 4.36 -27.99 27.16
N THR A 172 4.72 -28.19 25.88
CA THR A 172 6.11 -28.22 25.39
C THR A 172 6.44 -27.07 24.44
N GLY A 173 5.49 -26.20 24.08
CA GLY A 173 5.76 -25.09 23.16
C GLY A 173 4.52 -24.40 22.59
N PHE A 174 4.67 -23.89 21.38
CA PHE A 174 3.61 -23.23 20.61
C PHE A 174 3.31 -24.01 19.33
N ASP A 175 2.04 -24.26 19.09
CA ASP A 175 1.55 -24.88 17.86
C ASP A 175 1.01 -23.80 16.93
N PHE A 176 1.44 -23.84 15.67
CA PHE A 176 1.06 -22.89 14.63
C PHE A 176 0.20 -23.59 13.58
N LYS A 177 -1.05 -23.17 13.44
CA LYS A 177 -1.96 -23.69 12.42
C LYS A 177 -2.22 -22.64 11.34
N PRO A 178 -1.84 -22.87 10.08
CA PRO A 178 -2.08 -21.90 9.01
C PRO A 178 -3.57 -21.79 8.69
N ALA A 179 -4.03 -20.56 8.48
CA ALA A 179 -5.32 -20.24 7.89
C ALA A 179 -5.19 -20.18 6.34
N PRO A 180 -6.30 -20.12 5.60
CA PRO A 180 -6.28 -19.79 4.17
C PRO A 180 -5.55 -18.46 3.93
N LYS A 181 -4.83 -18.38 2.81
CA LYS A 181 -4.12 -17.17 2.40
C LYS A 181 -5.05 -16.23 1.64
N ASP A 182 -4.89 -14.93 1.84
CA ASP A 182 -5.59 -13.87 1.13
C ASP A 182 -4.57 -13.10 0.24
N PRO A 183 -4.95 -12.59 -0.95
CA PRO A 183 -4.06 -11.73 -1.74
C PRO A 183 -3.61 -10.49 -0.95
N LEU A 184 -2.34 -10.15 -1.01
CA LEU A 184 -1.74 -9.03 -0.29
C LEU A 184 -1.17 -7.95 -1.22
N LEU A 185 -0.53 -8.32 -2.32
CA LEU A 185 -0.04 -7.37 -3.32
C LEU A 185 -0.48 -7.87 -4.68
N VAL A 186 -1.24 -7.06 -5.41
CA VAL A 186 -1.78 -7.41 -6.73
C VAL A 186 -1.46 -6.31 -7.70
N ALA A 187 -0.78 -6.67 -8.79
CA ALA A 187 -0.44 -5.76 -9.88
C ALA A 187 -1.34 -6.00 -11.09
N GLY A 188 -1.61 -4.94 -11.85
CA GLY A 188 -2.33 -4.99 -13.10
C GLY A 188 -2.16 -3.70 -13.89
N THR A 189 -3.01 -3.51 -14.88
CA THR A 189 -3.04 -2.30 -15.70
C THR A 189 -4.48 -1.82 -15.89
N TYR A 190 -4.61 -0.53 -16.14
CA TYR A 190 -5.85 0.08 -16.61
C TYR A 190 -5.51 1.07 -17.71
N GLY A 191 -5.87 0.74 -18.96
CA GLY A 191 -5.30 1.40 -20.14
C GLY A 191 -3.77 1.24 -20.16
N SER A 192 -3.06 2.37 -20.29
CA SER A 192 -1.60 2.40 -20.29
C SER A 192 -0.96 2.53 -18.91
N GLY A 193 -1.76 2.78 -17.86
CA GLY A 193 -1.25 2.96 -16.49
C GLY A 193 -1.05 1.64 -15.75
N ARG A 194 0.02 1.57 -14.94
CA ARG A 194 0.24 0.49 -13.98
C ARG A 194 -0.60 0.75 -12.74
N VAL A 195 -1.34 -0.27 -12.29
CA VAL A 195 -2.18 -0.17 -11.09
C VAL A 195 -1.79 -1.27 -10.12
N VAL A 196 -1.53 -0.89 -8.87
CA VAL A 196 -1.18 -1.82 -7.79
C VAL A 196 -2.10 -1.61 -6.60
N ALA A 197 -2.59 -2.72 -6.06
CA ALA A 197 -3.29 -2.77 -4.79
C ALA A 197 -2.43 -3.54 -3.78
N TYR A 198 -2.00 -2.87 -2.72
CA TYR A 198 -1.39 -3.48 -1.54
C TYR A 198 -2.42 -3.50 -0.41
N ALA A 199 -2.77 -4.68 0.09
CA ALA A 199 -3.83 -4.89 1.06
C ALA A 199 -3.42 -4.57 2.50
N GLY A 200 -2.11 -4.67 2.77
CA GLY A 200 -1.53 -4.27 4.05
C GLY A 200 -1.29 -2.76 4.09
N ASP A 201 -0.77 -2.31 5.21
CA ASP A 201 -0.44 -0.91 5.46
C ASP A 201 1.09 -0.71 5.44
N LEU A 202 1.55 0.51 5.17
CA LEU A 202 2.94 0.94 5.26
C LEU A 202 3.22 1.75 6.54
N ALA A 203 2.19 2.03 7.33
CA ALA A 203 2.30 2.70 8.61
C ALA A 203 1.59 1.92 9.74
N PRO A 204 1.82 2.30 11.01
CA PRO A 204 1.13 1.67 12.13
C PRO A 204 -0.40 1.83 12.06
N HIS A 205 -1.16 0.84 12.51
CA HIS A 205 -0.70 -0.35 13.23
C HIS A 205 -0.54 -1.60 12.36
N TRP A 206 -1.09 -1.63 11.15
CA TRP A 206 -1.16 -2.84 10.31
C TRP A 206 0.16 -3.23 9.66
N VAL A 207 1.07 -2.28 9.46
CA VAL A 207 2.43 -2.58 8.99
C VAL A 207 3.11 -3.62 9.89
N GLY A 208 2.80 -3.65 11.19
CA GLY A 208 3.34 -4.63 12.13
C GLY A 208 4.87 -4.69 12.11
N GLY A 209 5.42 -5.91 12.16
CA GLY A 209 6.87 -6.12 12.09
C GLY A 209 7.47 -5.84 10.71
N PHE A 210 6.65 -5.57 9.68
CA PHE A 210 7.15 -5.30 8.34
C PHE A 210 7.88 -3.96 8.26
N ALA A 211 7.50 -2.96 9.05
CA ALA A 211 8.22 -1.69 9.17
C ALA A 211 9.67 -1.90 9.64
N ASP A 212 9.90 -3.02 10.34
CA ASP A 212 11.18 -3.37 10.89
C ASP A 212 11.99 -4.36 10.05
N TRP A 213 11.52 -4.67 8.84
CA TRP A 213 12.13 -5.69 8.00
C TRP A 213 13.51 -5.26 7.47
N GLY A 214 14.53 -6.07 7.78
CA GLY A 214 15.93 -5.84 7.44
C GLY A 214 16.85 -6.13 8.61
N GLN A 215 18.13 -6.40 8.34
CA GLN A 215 19.12 -6.59 9.41
C GLN A 215 19.64 -5.27 9.99
N THR A 216 19.49 -4.17 9.26
CA THR A 216 19.93 -2.84 9.65
C THR A 216 18.79 -1.85 9.64
N ARG A 217 19.00 -0.74 10.37
CA ARG A 217 18.04 0.33 10.60
C ARG A 217 18.50 1.60 9.92
N ILE A 218 17.57 2.37 9.37
CA ILE A 218 17.83 3.70 8.83
C ILE A 218 16.82 4.68 9.41
N ASN A 219 17.27 5.92 9.62
CA ASN A 219 16.40 7.04 9.96
C ASN A 219 16.01 7.76 8.68
N VAL A 220 14.71 7.86 8.42
CA VAL A 220 14.16 8.61 7.30
C VAL A 220 13.34 9.78 7.82
N CYS A 221 13.40 10.92 7.13
CA CYS A 221 12.67 12.11 7.52
C CYS A 221 12.46 12.99 6.29
N ALA A 222 11.20 13.15 5.88
CA ALA A 222 10.85 14.11 4.84
C ALA A 222 10.71 15.52 5.42
N PRO A 223 10.82 16.59 4.58
CA PRO A 223 10.54 17.94 5.02
C PRO A 223 9.17 18.06 5.69
N ASN A 224 9.12 18.65 6.88
CA ASN A 224 7.92 18.81 7.71
C ASN A 224 7.29 17.50 8.22
N ALA A 225 7.90 16.34 7.99
CA ALA A 225 7.52 15.10 8.64
C ALA A 225 8.21 14.94 10.00
N ASP A 226 7.76 13.97 10.79
CA ASP A 226 8.53 13.51 11.95
C ASP A 226 9.50 12.40 11.52
N PRO A 227 10.68 12.28 12.16
CA PRO A 227 11.64 11.24 11.82
C PRO A 227 11.10 9.87 12.20
N VAL A 228 11.35 8.89 11.34
CA VAL A 228 10.96 7.49 11.56
C VAL A 228 12.19 6.61 11.37
N GLU A 229 12.40 5.67 12.29
CA GLU A 229 13.38 4.61 12.12
C GLU A 229 12.70 3.36 11.54
N ILE A 230 13.25 2.83 10.44
CA ILE A 230 12.70 1.69 9.69
C ILE A 230 13.80 0.70 9.29
N GLY A 231 13.40 -0.52 8.91
CA GLY A 231 14.32 -1.51 8.37
C GLY A 231 14.72 -1.23 6.91
N THR A 232 15.92 -1.66 6.51
CA THR A 232 16.42 -1.43 5.14
C THR A 232 15.65 -2.18 4.06
N ASP A 233 15.22 -3.41 4.34
CA ASP A 233 14.50 -4.24 3.35
C ASP A 233 13.09 -3.70 3.14
N TYR A 234 12.47 -3.17 4.21
CA TYR A 234 11.23 -2.40 4.13
C TYR A 234 11.38 -1.16 3.23
N ALA A 235 12.40 -0.34 3.46
CA ALA A 235 12.66 0.85 2.65
C ALA A 235 12.92 0.50 1.17
N GLN A 236 13.66 -0.57 0.91
CA GLN A 236 13.94 -1.07 -0.43
C GLN A 236 12.66 -1.59 -1.12
N PHE A 237 11.81 -2.35 -0.42
CA PHE A 237 10.52 -2.81 -0.93
C PHE A 237 9.61 -1.64 -1.31
N VAL A 238 9.42 -0.68 -0.40
CA VAL A 238 8.56 0.48 -0.64
C VAL A 238 9.08 1.31 -1.82
N THR A 239 10.40 1.49 -1.92
CA THR A 239 11.02 2.20 -3.05
C THR A 239 10.78 1.47 -4.37
N GLN A 240 10.95 0.15 -4.42
CA GLN A 240 10.70 -0.66 -5.62
C GLN A 240 9.21 -0.63 -6.03
N LEU A 241 8.30 -0.74 -5.06
CA LEU A 241 6.86 -0.65 -5.26
C LEU A 241 6.48 0.68 -5.91
N VAL A 242 6.95 1.79 -5.35
CA VAL A 242 6.66 3.14 -5.86
C VAL A 242 7.27 3.35 -7.24
N LYS A 243 8.56 3.07 -7.44
CA LYS A 243 9.25 3.28 -8.72
C LYS A 243 8.62 2.45 -9.84
N TRP A 244 8.33 1.17 -9.57
CA TRP A 244 7.69 0.32 -10.57
C TRP A 244 6.30 0.83 -10.95
N THR A 245 5.48 1.21 -9.96
CA THR A 245 4.11 1.68 -10.23
C THR A 245 4.11 3.01 -10.97
N ALA A 246 5.03 3.91 -10.63
CA ALA A 246 5.24 5.19 -11.31
C ALA A 246 5.90 5.08 -12.70
N ASN A 247 6.34 3.88 -13.08
CA ASN A 247 7.20 3.64 -14.25
C ASN A 247 8.44 4.56 -14.28
N LEU A 248 9.03 4.79 -13.10
CA LEU A 248 10.32 5.44 -12.96
C LEU A 248 11.39 4.38 -13.21
N ASN A 249 12.34 4.65 -14.10
CA ASN A 249 13.43 3.73 -14.37
C ASN A 249 14.17 3.42 -13.06
N SER A 250 14.35 2.12 -12.79
CA SER A 250 15.19 1.57 -11.72
C SER A 250 16.65 1.63 -12.12
#